data_AF-A0A6A4BS54-F1
#
_entry.id   AF-A0A6A4BS54-F1
#
_cell.length_a   1.000
_cell.length_b   1.000
_cell.length_c   1.000
_cell.angle_alpha   90.00
_cell.angle_beta   90.00
_cell.angle_gamma   90.00
#
_symmetry.space_group_name_H-M   'P 1'
#
loop_
_entity.id
_entity.type
_entity.pdbx_description
1 polymer ?
#
loop_
_entity_poly.entity_id
_entity_poly.type
_entity_poly.pdbx_seq_one_letter_code
_entity_poly.pdbx_strand_id
1 'polypeptide(L)'
;MRRPKLPKTWKVTRYGRQVTIKNFHWPILPRRVPALTNMHTRMNGDKRQLGKRRSGDKFQLSPSLFEVFADRYGAARNAHKGVDYQRLSTTATFKDFKGHAEELRAKEPELKVLLKKALVEQREIDAGKPMKNIEALEEEIVVLDGQHKEYVAKCKQLEVDIEQQEEQHSLTISKLKESYEVEIEKLQNELNKVKAKYNTIKEVVTGRGKSAELGDEVNEVKGKVAELEQKMEAETTRQAELFAFGNRLDEMEQRLVAEVEDLKAGRESIKDEWVKLDNEKSRHAFNMRAVEQRYTD
;
A
#
# COMPACT_ATOMS: atom_id res chain seq x y z
N MET A 1 12.89 2.89 40.41
CA MET A 1 13.26 4.31 40.66
C MET A 1 14.77 4.47 40.54
N ARG A 2 15.29 5.23 39.56
CA ARG A 2 16.72 5.50 39.42
C ARG A 2 17.09 6.73 40.29
N ARG A 3 18.06 6.59 41.20
CA ARG A 3 18.57 7.72 42.01
C ARG A 3 19.27 8.77 41.10
N PRO A 4 19.15 10.08 41.36
CA PRO A 4 19.91 11.09 40.62
C PRO A 4 21.40 10.99 40.95
N LYS A 5 22.27 11.03 39.95
CA LYS A 5 23.74 11.10 40.14
C LYS A 5 24.12 12.42 40.81
N LEU A 6 24.97 12.37 41.83
CA LEU A 6 25.48 13.55 42.54
C LEU A 6 26.38 14.42 41.63
N PRO A 7 26.41 15.76 41.80
CA PRO A 7 27.28 16.64 41.02
C PRO A 7 28.76 16.36 41.28
N LYS A 8 29.59 16.38 40.22
CA LYS A 8 31.06 16.31 40.32
C LYS A 8 31.59 17.52 41.10
N THR A 9 32.41 17.27 42.13
CA THR A 9 33.03 18.29 42.97
C THR A 9 34.54 18.27 42.80
N TRP A 10 35.15 19.44 42.60
CA TRP A 10 36.60 19.60 42.52
C TRP A 10 37.11 20.23 43.81
N LYS A 11 38.15 19.67 44.42
CA LYS A 11 38.82 20.30 45.57
C LYS A 11 39.98 21.14 45.06
N VAL A 12 39.99 22.42 45.38
CA VAL A 12 41.07 23.36 45.03
C VAL A 12 41.54 24.05 46.30
N THR A 13 42.85 24.14 46.48
CA THR A 13 43.44 24.78 47.67
C THR A 13 43.72 26.25 47.37
N ARG A 14 43.18 27.17 48.19
CA ARG A 14 43.45 28.61 48.10
C ARG A 14 43.79 29.13 49.49
N TYR A 15 44.92 29.84 49.62
CA TYR A 15 45.44 30.35 50.90
C TYR A 15 45.51 29.28 52.00
N GLY A 16 46.02 28.09 51.68
CA GLY A 16 46.22 27.00 52.64
C GLY A 16 44.94 26.27 53.10
N ARG A 17 43.74 26.61 52.61
CA ARG A 17 42.50 25.84 52.90
C ARG A 17 42.00 25.12 51.66
N GLN A 18 41.59 23.85 51.84
CA GLN A 18 40.87 23.11 50.80
C GLN A 18 39.46 23.68 50.64
N VAL A 19 39.15 24.18 49.45
CA VAL A 19 37.82 24.65 49.07
C VAL A 19 37.21 23.67 48.09
N THR A 20 36.03 23.14 48.40
CA THR A 20 35.30 22.25 47.50
C THR A 20 34.44 23.08 46.57
N ILE A 21 34.81 23.13 45.30
CA ILE A 21 34.10 23.81 44.22
C ILE A 21 33.18 22.79 43.54
N LYS A 22 31.87 22.92 43.79
CA LYS A 22 30.85 22.20 43.02
C LYS A 22 30.73 22.84 41.64
N ASN A 23 30.59 22.04 40.58
CA ASN A 23 30.54 22.47 39.17
C ASN A 23 29.89 23.86 38.98
N PHE A 24 30.69 24.73 38.37
CA PHE A 24 30.55 26.17 38.20
C PHE A 24 29.33 26.57 37.36
N HIS A 25 28.23 26.93 38.02
CA HIS A 25 27.27 27.92 37.49
C HIS A 25 26.44 28.59 38.61
N TRP A 26 26.48 28.03 39.83
CA TRP A 26 25.66 28.46 40.96
C TRP A 26 26.15 29.65 41.79
N PRO A 27 27.45 29.80 42.12
CA PRO A 27 27.89 30.82 43.07
C PRO A 27 27.87 32.26 42.52
N ILE A 28 27.40 32.44 41.29
CA ILE A 28 27.44 33.73 40.59
C ILE A 28 26.13 34.52 40.79
N LEU A 29 24.98 33.85 40.91
CA LEU A 29 23.69 34.51 41.16
C LEU A 29 23.67 35.35 42.46
N PRO A 30 24.23 34.89 43.59
CA PRO A 30 24.27 35.68 44.84
C PRO A 30 24.99 37.03 44.71
N ARG A 31 25.96 37.16 43.77
CA ARG A 31 26.65 38.42 43.51
C ARG A 31 26.00 39.25 42.40
N ARG A 32 25.24 38.63 41.51
CA ARG A 32 24.58 39.31 40.37
C ARG A 32 23.42 40.20 40.81
N VAL A 33 22.64 39.76 41.80
CA VAL A 33 21.48 40.55 42.26
C VAL A 33 21.93 41.84 42.97
N PRO A 34 22.88 41.80 43.93
CA PRO A 34 23.43 43.03 44.50
C PRO A 34 24.14 43.92 43.46
N ALA A 35 24.82 43.35 42.47
CA ALA A 35 25.44 44.12 41.39
C ALA A 35 24.39 44.86 40.54
N LEU A 36 23.23 44.25 40.29
CA LEU A 36 22.12 44.88 39.59
C LEU A 36 21.54 46.04 40.39
N THR A 37 21.32 45.85 41.70
CA THR A 37 20.88 46.93 42.61
C THR A 37 21.86 48.10 42.60
N ASN A 38 23.17 47.81 42.73
CA ASN A 38 24.20 48.84 42.68
C ASN A 38 24.21 49.58 41.32
N MET A 39 24.06 48.85 40.21
CA MET A 39 23.95 49.42 38.86
C MET A 39 22.78 50.41 38.77
N HIS A 40 21.59 50.03 39.22
CA HIS A 40 20.44 50.94 39.22
C HIS A 40 20.61 52.11 40.18
N THR A 41 21.20 51.94 41.36
CA THR A 41 21.47 53.07 42.26
C THR A 41 22.41 54.10 41.64
N ARG A 42 23.42 53.67 40.88
CA ARG A 42 24.29 54.57 40.11
C ARG A 42 23.51 55.31 39.01
N MET A 43 22.65 54.59 38.28
CA MET A 43 21.80 55.18 37.24
C MET A 43 20.76 56.17 37.78
N ASN A 44 20.24 55.94 39.00
CA ASN A 44 19.19 56.76 39.64
C ASN A 44 19.75 57.89 40.52
N GLY A 45 21.01 57.81 40.95
CA GLY A 45 21.66 58.82 41.82
C GLY A 45 21.88 60.16 41.13
N ASP A 46 22.04 60.14 39.81
CA ASP A 46 21.91 61.33 38.97
C ASP A 46 20.43 61.53 38.64
N LYS A 47 19.85 62.67 38.99
CA LYS A 47 18.41 63.02 38.86
C LYS A 47 17.89 63.11 37.40
N ARG A 48 18.26 62.18 36.52
CA ARG A 48 17.66 62.06 35.20
C ARG A 48 16.31 61.39 35.40
N GLN A 49 15.23 62.14 35.19
CA GLN A 49 13.92 61.52 35.01
C GLN A 49 14.04 60.54 33.83
N LEU A 50 14.11 59.24 34.13
CA LEU A 50 13.86 58.20 33.14
C LEU A 50 12.48 58.54 32.55
N GLY A 51 12.45 58.86 31.26
CA GLY A 51 11.29 59.47 30.60
C GLY A 51 9.98 58.75 30.93
N LYS A 52 8.87 59.49 30.93
CA LYS A 52 7.55 58.93 31.19
C LYS A 52 7.30 57.73 30.27
N ARG A 53 6.86 56.60 30.84
CA ARG A 53 6.46 55.39 30.09
C ARG A 53 5.46 55.80 29.01
N ARG A 54 5.66 55.36 27.77
CA ARG A 54 4.63 55.48 26.73
C ARG A 54 3.48 54.57 27.13
N SER A 55 2.25 55.07 27.09
CA SER A 55 1.03 54.37 27.54
C SER A 55 0.72 53.06 26.78
N GLY A 56 1.46 52.74 25.72
CA GLY A 56 1.27 51.54 24.89
C GLY A 56 2.00 50.28 25.38
N ASP A 57 2.99 50.39 26.27
CA ASP A 57 3.85 49.26 26.65
C ASP A 57 3.37 48.56 27.94
N LYS A 58 2.34 47.71 27.77
CA LYS A 58 1.66 47.05 28.89
C LYS A 58 2.54 46.06 29.68
N PHE A 59 3.57 45.46 29.08
CA PHE A 59 4.41 44.43 29.73
C PHE A 59 5.88 44.84 29.89
N GLN A 60 6.16 46.13 30.03
CA GLN A 60 7.51 46.57 30.39
C GLN A 60 7.76 46.42 31.89
N LEU A 61 8.99 46.06 32.26
CA LEU A 61 9.44 46.04 33.64
C LEU A 61 10.20 47.33 33.94
N SER A 62 9.86 48.02 35.03
CA SER A 62 10.67 49.11 35.54
C SER A 62 11.99 48.58 36.13
N PRO A 63 13.03 49.42 36.27
CA PRO A 63 14.27 49.04 36.96
C PRO A 63 14.03 48.38 38.34
N SER A 64 13.13 48.95 39.14
CA SER A 64 12.74 48.40 40.44
C SER A 64 12.02 47.05 40.36
N LEU A 65 11.23 46.80 39.32
CA LEU A 65 10.59 45.51 39.10
C LEU A 65 11.59 44.45 38.62
N PHE A 66 12.62 44.84 37.87
CA PHE A 66 13.73 43.95 37.51
C PHE A 66 14.52 43.48 38.74
N GLU A 67 14.69 44.33 39.77
CA GLU A 67 15.33 43.93 41.03
C GLU A 67 14.51 42.87 41.77
N VAL A 68 13.21 43.12 41.96
CA VAL A 68 12.31 42.15 42.60
C VAL A 68 12.24 40.85 41.78
N PHE A 69 12.27 40.95 40.45
CA PHE A 69 12.32 39.77 39.59
C PHE A 69 13.64 39.01 39.76
N ALA A 70 14.78 39.72 39.84
CA ALA A 70 16.09 39.14 40.08
C ALA A 70 16.18 38.40 41.42
N ASP A 71 15.61 38.96 42.49
CA ASP A 71 15.56 38.33 43.82
C ASP A 71 14.76 37.03 43.79
N ARG A 72 13.58 37.06 43.17
CA ARG A 72 12.72 35.87 43.02
C ARG A 72 13.37 34.82 42.14
N TYR A 73 14.03 35.25 41.07
CA TYR A 73 14.84 34.41 40.20
C TYR A 73 15.97 33.74 40.99
N GLY A 74 16.73 34.53 41.74
CA GLY A 74 17.82 34.06 42.59
C GLY A 74 17.35 33.08 43.66
N ALA A 75 16.24 33.37 44.34
CA ALA A 75 15.66 32.50 45.37
C ALA A 75 15.15 31.17 44.81
N ALA A 76 14.40 31.20 43.69
CA ALA A 76 13.91 30.00 43.02
C ALA A 76 15.07 29.11 42.56
N ARG A 77 16.09 29.74 41.97
CA ARG A 77 17.34 29.07 41.66
C ARG A 77 17.92 28.51 42.96
N ASN A 78 18.32 29.29 43.96
CA ASN A 78 18.90 28.80 45.22
C ASN A 78 18.17 27.59 45.86
N ALA A 79 16.85 27.50 45.72
CA ALA A 79 16.03 26.36 46.15
C ALA A 79 16.02 25.13 45.21
N HIS A 80 16.85 25.14 44.15
CA HIS A 80 16.90 24.22 43.02
C HIS A 80 15.54 24.03 42.31
N LYS A 81 14.76 25.10 42.17
CA LYS A 81 13.44 25.10 41.53
C LYS A 81 13.37 26.05 40.35
N GLY A 82 12.35 25.88 39.51
CA GLY A 82 11.97 26.87 38.49
C GLY A 82 11.30 28.08 39.14
N VAL A 83 11.35 29.23 38.46
CA VAL A 83 10.57 30.40 38.88
C VAL A 83 9.09 30.10 38.62
N ASP A 84 8.28 30.27 39.65
CA ASP A 84 6.82 30.16 39.55
C ASP A 84 6.24 31.45 38.98
N TYR A 85 6.25 31.54 37.64
CA TYR A 85 5.78 32.71 36.91
C TYR A 85 4.29 32.98 37.11
N GLN A 86 3.49 31.93 37.33
CA GLN A 86 2.05 32.04 37.51
C GLN A 86 1.70 32.63 38.87
N ARG A 87 2.42 32.24 39.92
CA ARG A 87 2.31 32.89 41.22
C ARG A 87 2.93 34.28 41.22
N LEU A 88 4.02 34.50 40.47
CA LEU A 88 4.68 35.80 40.41
C LEU A 88 3.81 36.84 39.70
N SER A 89 3.12 36.46 38.63
CA SER A 89 2.25 37.36 37.85
C SER A 89 0.98 37.77 38.59
N THR A 90 0.52 36.99 39.57
CA THR A 90 -0.64 37.34 40.41
C THR A 90 -0.29 38.23 41.60
N THR A 91 1.00 38.48 41.86
CA THR A 91 1.42 39.37 42.95
C THR A 91 1.10 40.83 42.68
N ALA A 92 0.88 41.61 43.74
CA ALA A 92 0.62 43.04 43.64
C ALA A 92 1.81 43.86 43.10
N THR A 93 3.01 43.27 42.99
CA THR A 93 4.18 43.92 42.39
C THR A 93 4.14 43.88 40.87
N PHE A 94 3.65 42.79 40.26
CA PHE A 94 3.57 42.62 38.80
C PHE A 94 2.13 42.78 38.29
N LYS A 95 1.44 43.86 38.69
CA LYS A 95 0.03 44.10 38.33
C LYS A 95 -0.23 44.05 36.83
N ASP A 96 0.72 44.62 36.08
CA ASP A 96 0.70 44.69 34.62
C ASP A 96 0.73 43.30 33.95
N PHE A 97 1.22 42.27 34.66
CA PHE A 97 1.34 40.89 34.16
C PHE A 97 0.22 39.97 34.69
N LYS A 98 -0.78 40.48 35.41
CA LYS A 98 -1.83 39.63 36.01
C LYS A 98 -2.57 38.82 34.94
N GLY A 99 -2.52 37.49 35.06
CA GLY A 99 -3.10 36.56 34.08
C GLY A 99 -2.20 36.25 32.87
N HIS A 100 -1.06 36.93 32.75
CA HIS A 100 -0.10 36.83 31.64
C HIS A 100 1.27 36.33 32.14
N ALA A 101 1.30 35.12 32.71
CA ALA A 101 2.53 34.53 33.26
C ALA A 101 3.60 34.26 32.19
N GLU A 102 3.19 33.95 30.95
CA GLU A 102 4.12 33.70 29.84
C GLU A 102 4.85 34.97 29.39
N GLU A 103 4.19 36.14 29.42
CA GLU A 103 4.85 37.43 29.15
C GLU A 103 5.93 37.75 30.19
N LEU A 104 5.69 37.40 31.46
CA LEU A 104 6.68 37.56 32.52
C LEU A 104 7.84 36.56 32.36
N ARG A 105 7.56 35.35 31.87
CA ARG A 105 8.60 34.37 31.52
C ARG A 105 9.43 34.84 30.32
N ALA A 106 8.82 35.48 29.33
CA ALA A 106 9.50 36.05 28.17
C ALA A 106 10.51 37.14 28.54
N LYS A 107 10.39 37.74 29.74
CA LYS A 107 11.35 38.69 30.31
C LYS A 107 12.55 38.05 31.02
N GLU A 108 12.56 36.73 31.24
CA GLU A 108 13.70 36.03 31.85
C GLU A 108 15.02 36.19 31.06
N PRO A 109 15.05 36.09 29.71
CA PRO A 109 16.28 36.33 28.94
C PRO A 109 16.82 37.75 29.12
N GLU A 110 15.94 38.75 29.10
CA GLU A 110 16.28 40.16 29.33
C GLU A 110 16.89 40.36 30.73
N LEU A 111 16.25 39.80 31.76
CA LEU A 111 16.77 39.77 33.13
C LEU A 111 18.17 39.13 33.20
N LYS A 112 18.40 38.00 32.51
CA LYS A 112 19.70 37.31 32.51
C LYS A 112 20.81 38.16 31.88
N VAL A 113 20.51 38.85 30.78
CA VAL A 113 21.45 39.76 30.12
C VAL A 113 21.80 40.90 31.06
N LEU A 114 20.80 41.54 31.68
CA LEU A 114 21.00 42.60 32.66
C LEU A 114 21.86 42.16 33.85
N LEU A 115 21.55 41.00 34.44
CA LEU A 115 22.35 40.44 35.56
C LEU A 115 23.80 40.14 35.18
N LYS A 116 24.06 39.72 33.94
CA LYS A 116 25.43 39.52 33.45
C LYS A 116 26.15 40.86 33.26
N LYS A 117 25.48 41.83 32.62
CA LYS A 117 26.01 43.17 32.38
C LYS A 117 26.38 43.86 33.69
N ALA A 118 25.46 43.91 34.64
CA ALA A 118 25.67 44.52 35.95
C ALA A 118 26.85 43.89 36.71
N LEU A 119 27.02 42.56 36.61
CA LEU A 119 28.14 41.87 37.24
C LEU A 119 29.48 42.20 36.58
N VAL A 120 29.53 42.34 35.25
CA VAL A 120 30.76 42.73 34.55
C VAL A 120 31.13 44.14 34.94
N GLU A 121 30.18 45.08 34.91
CA GLU A 121 30.39 46.47 35.32
C GLU A 121 30.87 46.57 36.78
N GLN A 122 30.23 45.83 37.70
CA GLN A 122 30.66 45.82 39.10
C GLN A 122 32.07 45.25 39.26
N ARG A 123 32.47 44.25 38.47
CA ARG A 123 33.84 43.70 38.50
C ARG A 123 34.87 44.68 37.97
N GLU A 124 34.51 45.50 36.98
CA GLU A 124 35.39 46.54 36.45
C GLU A 124 35.60 47.63 37.51
N ILE A 125 34.54 48.04 38.20
CA ILE A 125 34.61 48.97 39.34
C ILE A 125 35.46 48.39 40.47
N ASP A 126 35.21 47.14 40.88
CA ASP A 126 35.97 46.46 41.95
C ASP A 126 37.46 46.29 41.57
N ALA A 127 37.78 46.21 40.27
CA ALA A 127 39.15 46.17 39.75
C ALA A 127 39.82 47.55 39.65
N GLY A 128 39.14 48.62 40.10
CA GLY A 128 39.65 49.99 40.04
C GLY A 128 39.64 50.60 38.64
N LYS A 129 38.96 49.98 37.66
CA LYS A 129 38.79 50.59 36.34
C LYS A 129 37.71 51.67 36.44
N PRO A 130 38.02 52.94 36.16
CA PRO A 130 37.00 53.97 36.10
C PRO A 130 36.02 53.67 34.95
N MET A 131 34.79 54.12 35.10
CA MET A 131 33.79 54.06 34.04
C MET A 131 34.37 54.68 32.76
N LYS A 132 34.24 54.01 31.60
CA LYS A 132 34.69 54.56 30.32
C LYS A 132 34.12 55.98 30.15
N ASN A 133 34.95 56.92 29.76
CA ASN A 133 34.50 58.28 29.44
C ASN A 133 33.69 58.24 28.13
N ILE A 134 32.91 59.31 27.90
CA ILE A 134 32.01 59.42 26.75
C ILE A 134 32.80 59.29 25.43
N GLU A 135 33.98 59.90 25.37
CA GLU A 135 34.87 59.89 24.19
C GLU A 135 35.32 58.47 23.79
N ALA A 136 35.76 57.64 24.75
CA ALA A 136 36.12 56.25 24.45
C ALA A 136 34.92 55.38 24.01
N LEU A 137 33.71 55.73 24.46
CA LEU A 137 32.49 55.05 24.00
C LEU A 137 32.11 55.49 22.58
N GLU A 138 32.32 56.76 22.22
CA GLU A 138 32.07 57.27 20.87
C GLU A 138 33.03 56.62 19.86
N GLU A 139 34.31 56.47 20.18
CA GLU A 139 35.27 55.75 19.34
C GLU A 139 34.88 54.28 19.11
N GLU A 140 34.46 53.58 20.18
CA GLU A 140 34.00 52.20 20.09
C GLU A 140 32.75 52.07 19.20
N ILE A 141 31.82 53.04 19.29
CA ILE A 141 30.62 53.09 18.43
C ILE A 141 31.00 53.26 16.96
N VAL A 142 31.95 54.14 16.63
CA VAL A 142 32.39 54.37 15.24
C VAL A 142 33.01 53.11 14.64
N VAL A 143 33.85 52.40 15.41
CA VAL A 143 34.46 51.13 14.97
C VAL A 143 33.38 50.06 14.75
N LEU A 144 32.44 49.93 15.68
CA LEU A 144 31.34 48.96 15.57
C LEU A 144 30.42 49.27 14.38
N ASP A 145 30.14 50.54 14.10
CA ASP A 145 29.32 50.95 12.95
C ASP A 145 29.99 50.62 11.62
N GLY A 146 31.32 50.80 11.54
CA GLY A 146 32.11 50.38 10.38
C GLY A 146 32.03 48.86 10.14
N GLN A 147 32.20 48.06 11.20
CA GLN A 147 32.06 46.61 11.12
C GLN A 147 30.64 46.20 10.73
N HIS A 148 29.62 46.83 11.31
CA HIS A 148 28.22 46.54 10.98
C HIS A 148 27.92 46.78 9.51
N LYS A 149 28.41 47.89 8.94
CA LYS A 149 28.29 48.19 7.50
C LYS A 149 28.93 47.11 6.63
N GLU A 150 30.11 46.63 7.00
CA GLU A 150 30.78 45.53 6.29
C GLU A 150 29.97 44.22 6.36
N TYR A 151 29.44 43.87 7.53
CA TYR A 151 28.57 42.70 7.68
C TYR A 151 27.30 42.82 6.84
N VAL A 152 26.66 44.00 6.81
CA VAL A 152 25.48 44.26 5.99
C VAL A 152 25.80 44.11 4.50
N ALA A 153 26.97 44.56 4.04
CA ALA A 153 27.39 44.37 2.65
C ALA A 153 27.59 42.88 2.31
N LYS A 154 28.22 42.11 3.18
CA LYS A 154 28.39 40.66 3.02
C LYS A 154 27.04 39.93 3.00
N CYS A 155 26.12 40.30 3.87
CA CYS A 155 24.76 39.74 3.88
C CYS A 155 24.03 39.99 2.55
N LYS A 156 24.09 41.21 2.02
CA LYS A 156 23.47 41.54 0.73
C LYS A 156 24.07 40.73 -0.43
N GLN A 157 25.39 40.52 -0.43
CA GLN A 157 26.02 39.70 -1.45
C GLN A 157 25.56 38.24 -1.37
N LEU A 158 25.53 37.67 -0.15
CA LEU A 158 25.06 36.30 0.06
C LEU A 158 23.60 36.11 -0.35
N GLU A 159 22.76 37.12 -0.14
CA GLU A 159 21.35 37.09 -0.56
C GLU A 159 21.22 36.96 -2.08
N VAL A 160 21.99 37.74 -2.84
CA VAL A 160 22.05 37.64 -4.30
C VAL A 160 22.58 36.27 -4.76
N ASP A 161 23.63 35.75 -4.11
CA ASP A 161 24.19 34.44 -4.46
C ASP A 161 23.19 33.30 -4.21
N ILE A 162 22.40 33.38 -3.13
CA ILE A 162 21.32 32.43 -2.81
C ILE A 162 20.21 32.51 -3.86
N GLU A 163 19.73 33.71 -4.21
CA GLU A 163 18.69 33.89 -5.24
C GLU A 163 19.11 33.26 -6.58
N GLN A 164 20.34 33.51 -7.02
CA GLN A 164 20.87 32.90 -8.25
C GLN A 164 20.94 31.38 -8.15
N GLN A 165 21.34 30.85 -7.00
CA GLN A 165 21.40 29.41 -6.79
C GLN A 165 20.00 28.77 -6.82
N GLU A 166 19.01 29.41 -6.20
CA GLU A 166 17.62 28.97 -6.20
C GLU A 166 17.02 28.95 -7.62
N GLU A 167 17.30 29.97 -8.44
CA GLU A 167 16.91 30.00 -9.84
C GLU A 167 17.51 28.84 -10.64
N GLN A 168 18.81 28.56 -10.47
CA GLN A 168 19.47 27.43 -11.15
C GLN A 168 18.90 26.07 -10.74
N HIS A 169 18.61 25.89 -9.45
CA HIS A 169 17.95 24.68 -8.96
C HIS A 169 16.54 24.55 -9.52
N SER A 170 15.77 25.64 -9.57
CA SER A 170 14.43 25.68 -10.15
C SER A 170 14.43 25.26 -11.62
N LEU A 171 15.35 25.81 -12.42
CA LEU A 171 15.55 25.42 -13.82
C LEU A 171 15.90 23.94 -13.97
N THR A 172 16.77 23.42 -13.11
CA THR A 172 17.17 22.01 -13.13
C THR A 172 16.01 21.09 -12.77
N ILE A 173 15.23 21.45 -11.75
CA ILE A 173 14.02 20.72 -11.35
C ILE A 173 12.99 20.72 -12.48
N SER A 174 12.79 21.84 -13.18
CA SER A 174 11.89 21.93 -14.34
C SER A 174 12.29 20.95 -15.45
N LYS A 175 13.57 20.94 -15.83
CA LYS A 175 14.08 20.02 -16.86
C LYS A 175 13.91 18.55 -16.48
N LEU A 176 14.17 18.20 -15.22
CA LEU A 176 13.97 16.83 -14.72
C LEU A 176 12.49 16.46 -14.76
N LYS A 177 11.60 17.36 -14.33
CA LYS A 177 10.16 17.14 -14.36
C LYS A 177 9.66 16.85 -15.79
N GLU A 178 10.06 17.67 -16.76
CA GLU A 178 9.75 17.47 -18.18
C GLU A 178 10.24 16.11 -18.67
N SER A 179 11.46 15.70 -18.30
CA SER A 179 12.01 14.40 -18.70
C SER A 179 11.21 13.21 -18.14
N TYR A 180 10.77 13.28 -16.88
CA TYR A 180 9.97 12.23 -16.26
C TYR A 180 8.56 12.18 -16.83
N GLU A 181 7.97 13.33 -17.19
CA GLU A 181 6.65 13.39 -17.83
C GLU A 181 6.65 12.63 -19.17
N VAL A 182 7.69 12.84 -19.99
CA VAL A 182 7.89 12.09 -21.24
C VAL A 182 8.09 10.58 -20.99
N GLU A 183 8.79 10.19 -19.93
CA GLU A 183 8.99 8.77 -19.59
C GLU A 183 7.70 8.09 -19.12
N ILE A 184 6.89 8.79 -18.32
CA ILE A 184 5.57 8.32 -17.87
C ILE A 184 4.66 8.07 -19.08
N GLU A 185 4.62 8.97 -20.06
CA GLU A 185 3.83 8.79 -21.29
C GLU A 185 4.28 7.54 -22.08
N LYS A 186 5.60 7.30 -22.19
CA LYS A 186 6.13 6.09 -22.83
C LYS A 186 5.68 4.83 -22.10
N LEU A 187 5.80 4.80 -20.78
CA LEU A 187 5.40 3.65 -19.96
C LEU A 187 3.89 3.41 -20.02
N GLN A 188 3.07 4.46 -20.05
CA GLN A 188 1.62 4.34 -20.23
C GLN A 188 1.27 3.72 -21.59
N ASN A 189 1.96 4.13 -22.66
CA ASN A 189 1.79 3.55 -23.99
C ASN A 189 2.19 2.08 -24.04
N GLU A 190 3.29 1.70 -23.39
CA GLU A 190 3.71 0.30 -23.27
C GLU A 190 2.72 -0.55 -22.48
N LEU A 191 2.23 -0.03 -21.35
CA LEU A 191 1.21 -0.68 -20.54
C LEU A 191 -0.07 -0.95 -21.35
N ASN A 192 -0.51 0.03 -22.14
CA ASN A 192 -1.66 -0.13 -23.03
C ASN A 192 -1.42 -1.22 -24.09
N LYS A 193 -0.23 -1.28 -24.70
CA LYS A 193 0.15 -2.35 -25.63
C LYS A 193 0.15 -3.73 -24.96
N VAL A 194 0.72 -3.86 -23.76
CA VAL A 194 0.76 -5.12 -23.01
C VAL A 194 -0.65 -5.56 -22.62
N LYS A 195 -1.50 -4.63 -22.16
CA LYS A 195 -2.89 -4.91 -21.83
C LYS A 195 -3.69 -5.39 -23.04
N ALA A 196 -3.47 -4.80 -24.21
CA ALA A 196 -4.07 -5.27 -25.47
C ALA A 196 -3.62 -6.71 -25.80
N LYS A 197 -2.31 -6.99 -25.74
CA LYS A 197 -1.78 -8.35 -25.95
C LYS A 197 -2.34 -9.36 -24.95
N TYR A 198 -2.44 -8.99 -23.68
CA TYR A 198 -3.01 -9.84 -22.65
C TYR A 198 -4.47 -10.20 -22.96
N ASN A 199 -5.28 -9.23 -23.37
CA ASN A 199 -6.66 -9.48 -23.76
C ASN A 199 -6.75 -10.44 -24.96
N THR A 200 -5.91 -10.25 -25.99
CA THR A 200 -5.83 -11.17 -27.14
C THR A 200 -5.45 -12.59 -26.70
N ILE A 201 -4.45 -12.75 -25.83
CA ILE A 201 -4.04 -14.05 -25.31
C ILE A 201 -5.17 -14.68 -24.50
N LYS A 202 -5.84 -13.91 -23.64
CA LYS A 202 -6.96 -14.38 -22.83
C LYS A 202 -8.07 -14.97 -23.70
N GLU A 203 -8.44 -14.28 -24.78
CA GLU A 203 -9.43 -14.78 -25.75
C GLU A 203 -8.95 -16.07 -26.43
N VAL A 204 -7.70 -16.12 -26.90
CA VAL A 204 -7.12 -17.34 -27.51
C VAL A 204 -7.11 -18.51 -26.53
N VAL A 205 -6.76 -18.30 -25.26
CA VAL A 205 -6.75 -19.37 -24.24
C VAL A 205 -8.17 -19.86 -23.97
N THR A 206 -9.16 -18.96 -23.86
CA THR A 206 -10.57 -19.36 -23.71
C THR A 206 -11.10 -20.09 -24.95
N GLY A 207 -10.68 -19.70 -26.15
CA GLY A 207 -11.01 -20.40 -27.40
C GLY A 207 -10.37 -21.78 -27.47
N ARG A 208 -9.10 -21.90 -27.06
CA ARG A 208 -8.40 -23.20 -26.95
C ARG A 208 -9.07 -24.13 -25.94
N GLY A 209 -9.56 -23.61 -24.81
CA GLY A 209 -10.36 -24.39 -23.87
C GLY A 209 -11.58 -25.03 -24.53
N LYS A 210 -12.35 -24.23 -25.29
CA LYS A 210 -13.49 -24.74 -26.08
C LYS A 210 -13.07 -25.78 -27.13
N SER A 211 -11.91 -25.59 -27.78
CA SER A 211 -11.41 -26.58 -28.75
C SER A 211 -10.97 -27.90 -28.11
N ALA A 212 -10.53 -27.89 -26.85
CA ALA A 212 -10.21 -29.11 -26.12
C ALA A 212 -11.49 -29.87 -25.76
N GLU A 213 -12.53 -29.18 -25.26
CA GLU A 213 -13.86 -29.78 -25.02
C GLU A 213 -14.46 -30.38 -26.30
N LEU A 214 -14.44 -29.64 -27.42
CA LEU A 214 -14.87 -30.17 -28.72
C LEU A 214 -14.01 -31.35 -29.20
N GLY A 215 -12.72 -31.37 -28.87
CA GLY A 215 -11.83 -32.49 -29.17
C GLY A 215 -12.22 -33.77 -28.43
N ASP A 216 -12.60 -33.65 -27.16
CA ASP A 216 -13.11 -34.77 -26.36
C ASP A 216 -14.46 -35.26 -26.90
N GLU A 217 -15.37 -34.35 -27.25
CA GLU A 217 -16.65 -34.70 -27.91
C GLU A 217 -16.43 -35.41 -29.25
N VAL A 218 -15.49 -34.94 -30.08
CA VAL A 218 -15.15 -35.60 -31.35
C VAL A 218 -14.58 -37.00 -31.13
N ASN A 219 -13.76 -37.20 -30.10
CA ASN A 219 -13.23 -38.53 -29.76
C ASN A 219 -14.34 -39.48 -29.28
N GLU A 220 -15.29 -38.99 -28.49
CA GLU A 220 -16.46 -39.77 -28.08
C GLU A 220 -17.34 -40.14 -29.28
N VAL A 221 -17.63 -39.17 -30.16
CA VAL A 221 -18.41 -39.41 -31.39
C VAL A 221 -17.69 -40.41 -32.29
N LYS A 222 -16.37 -40.31 -32.43
CA LYS A 222 -15.57 -41.27 -33.20
C LYS A 222 -15.68 -42.70 -32.63
N GLY A 223 -15.67 -42.84 -31.31
CA GLY A 223 -15.92 -44.12 -30.65
C GLY A 223 -17.31 -44.68 -30.95
N LYS A 224 -18.34 -43.84 -30.86
CA LYS A 224 -19.73 -44.21 -31.20
C LYS A 224 -19.89 -44.61 -32.67
N VAL A 225 -19.22 -43.91 -33.59
CA VAL A 225 -19.22 -44.25 -35.02
C VAL A 225 -18.61 -45.63 -35.26
N ALA A 226 -17.46 -45.93 -34.64
CA ALA A 226 -16.82 -47.25 -34.77
C ALA A 226 -17.70 -48.38 -34.22
N GLU A 227 -18.41 -48.15 -33.11
CA GLU A 227 -19.36 -49.14 -32.56
C GLU A 227 -20.56 -49.37 -33.50
N LEU A 228 -21.07 -48.32 -34.15
CA LEU A 228 -22.13 -48.41 -35.13
C LEU A 228 -21.69 -49.12 -36.42
N GLU A 229 -20.47 -48.88 -36.90
CA GLU A 229 -19.89 -49.62 -38.03
C GLU A 229 -19.82 -51.12 -37.73
N GLN A 230 -19.35 -51.52 -36.54
CA GLN A 230 -19.35 -52.93 -36.14
C GLN A 230 -20.75 -53.52 -36.08
N LYS A 231 -21.74 -52.79 -35.55
CA LYS A 231 -23.14 -53.24 -35.53
C LYS A 231 -23.71 -53.39 -36.94
N MET A 232 -23.35 -52.49 -37.85
CA MET A 232 -23.75 -52.54 -39.25
C MET A 232 -23.16 -53.77 -39.93
N GLU A 233 -21.88 -54.07 -39.75
CA GLU A 233 -21.24 -55.28 -40.27
C GLU A 233 -21.88 -56.56 -39.71
N ALA A 234 -22.17 -56.59 -38.40
CA ALA A 234 -22.85 -57.74 -37.80
C ALA A 234 -24.26 -57.93 -38.40
N GLU A 235 -25.00 -56.85 -38.63
CA GLU A 235 -26.35 -56.91 -39.20
C GLU A 235 -26.33 -57.29 -40.68
N THR A 236 -25.37 -56.81 -41.47
CA THR A 236 -25.21 -57.26 -42.87
C THR A 236 -24.87 -58.75 -42.94
N THR A 237 -24.06 -59.25 -42.00
CA THR A 237 -23.78 -60.68 -41.87
C THR A 237 -25.06 -61.47 -41.54
N ARG A 238 -25.86 -60.98 -40.59
CA ARG A 238 -27.15 -61.58 -40.22
C ARG A 238 -28.16 -61.58 -41.38
N GLN A 239 -28.22 -60.50 -42.16
CA GLN A 239 -29.06 -60.44 -43.36
C GLN A 239 -28.63 -61.47 -44.42
N ALA A 240 -27.33 -61.65 -44.62
CA ALA A 240 -26.80 -62.66 -45.53
C ALA A 240 -27.18 -64.09 -45.09
N GLU A 241 -27.12 -64.37 -43.78
CA GLU A 241 -27.59 -65.65 -43.22
C GLU A 241 -29.08 -65.86 -43.45
N LEU A 242 -29.92 -64.86 -43.18
CA LEU A 242 -31.37 -64.92 -43.42
C LEU A 242 -31.70 -65.17 -44.89
N PHE A 243 -30.96 -64.53 -45.81
CA PHE A 243 -31.10 -64.76 -47.25
C PHE A 243 -30.75 -66.21 -47.61
N ALA A 244 -29.68 -66.77 -47.04
CA ALA A 244 -29.32 -68.17 -47.23
C ALA A 244 -30.37 -69.14 -46.66
N PHE A 245 -31.01 -68.80 -45.53
CA PHE A 245 -32.15 -69.56 -45.00
C PHE A 245 -33.36 -69.52 -45.93
N GLY A 246 -33.67 -68.35 -46.51
CA GLY A 246 -34.74 -68.20 -47.51
C GLY A 246 -34.54 -69.12 -48.71
N ASN A 247 -33.35 -69.11 -49.31
CA ASN A 247 -33.02 -69.98 -50.44
C ASN A 247 -33.19 -71.47 -50.12
N ARG A 248 -32.84 -71.91 -48.90
CA ARG A 248 -33.03 -73.30 -48.46
C ARG A 248 -34.51 -73.68 -48.32
N LEU A 249 -35.35 -72.74 -47.88
CA LEU A 249 -36.79 -72.96 -47.80
C LEU A 249 -37.39 -73.08 -49.21
N ASP A 250 -36.98 -72.23 -50.14
CA ASP A 250 -37.43 -72.30 -51.55
C ASP A 250 -37.04 -73.65 -52.19
N GLU A 251 -35.84 -74.15 -51.92
CA GLU A 251 -35.41 -75.50 -52.36
C GLU A 251 -36.27 -76.61 -51.75
N MET A 252 -36.57 -76.53 -50.43
CA MET A 252 -37.46 -77.50 -49.77
C MET A 252 -38.87 -77.46 -50.33
N GLU A 253 -39.41 -76.27 -50.59
CA GLU A 253 -40.73 -76.08 -51.19
C GLU A 253 -40.79 -76.71 -52.59
N GLN A 254 -39.79 -76.45 -53.44
CA GLN A 254 -39.71 -77.08 -54.76
C GLN A 254 -39.62 -78.61 -54.70
N ARG A 255 -38.87 -79.17 -53.74
CA ARG A 255 -38.82 -80.64 -53.52
C ARG A 255 -40.16 -81.22 -53.13
N LEU A 256 -40.87 -80.57 -52.19
CA LEU A 256 -42.21 -81.00 -51.78
C LEU A 256 -43.22 -80.90 -52.94
N VAL A 257 -43.14 -79.85 -53.76
CA VAL A 257 -43.99 -79.70 -54.96
C VAL A 257 -43.74 -80.85 -55.94
N ALA A 258 -42.49 -81.20 -56.21
CA ALA A 258 -42.15 -82.33 -57.08
C ALA A 258 -42.68 -83.66 -56.52
N GLU A 259 -42.49 -83.91 -55.22
CA GLU A 259 -42.98 -85.13 -54.56
C GLU A 259 -44.51 -85.24 -54.61
N VAL A 260 -45.24 -84.13 -54.47
CA VAL A 260 -46.70 -84.08 -54.62
C VAL A 260 -47.14 -84.40 -56.06
N GLU A 261 -46.46 -83.86 -57.07
CA GLU A 261 -46.76 -84.19 -58.47
C GLU A 261 -46.47 -85.66 -58.79
N ASP A 262 -45.37 -86.22 -58.29
CA ASP A 262 -45.06 -87.66 -58.44
C ASP A 262 -46.13 -88.54 -57.77
N LEU A 263 -46.55 -88.21 -56.54
CA LEU A 263 -47.62 -88.93 -55.83
C LEU A 263 -48.96 -88.83 -56.57
N LYS A 264 -49.26 -87.67 -57.16
CA LYS A 264 -50.47 -87.43 -57.94
C LYS A 264 -50.46 -88.25 -59.23
N ALA A 265 -49.34 -88.28 -59.94
CA ALA A 265 -49.16 -89.13 -61.12
C ALA A 265 -49.28 -90.62 -60.77
N GLY A 266 -48.67 -91.05 -59.65
CA GLY A 266 -48.82 -92.42 -59.13
C GLY A 266 -50.27 -92.77 -58.82
N ARG A 267 -51.03 -91.86 -58.19
CA ARG A 267 -52.47 -92.01 -57.96
C ARG A 267 -53.26 -92.13 -59.27
N GLU A 268 -52.91 -91.36 -60.28
CA GLU A 268 -53.59 -91.39 -61.59
C GLU A 268 -53.32 -92.71 -62.33
N SER A 269 -52.09 -93.21 -62.28
CA SER A 269 -51.73 -94.55 -62.79
C SER A 269 -52.55 -95.66 -62.11
N ILE A 270 -52.63 -95.65 -60.77
CA ILE A 270 -53.44 -96.63 -60.02
C ILE A 270 -54.92 -96.55 -60.42
N LYS A 271 -55.44 -95.33 -60.63
CA LYS A 271 -56.81 -95.13 -61.08
C LYS A 271 -57.05 -95.71 -62.48
N ASP A 272 -56.12 -95.51 -63.41
CA ASP A 272 -56.20 -96.07 -64.76
C ASP A 272 -56.09 -97.61 -64.76
N GLU A 273 -55.24 -98.17 -63.90
CA GLU A 273 -55.18 -99.63 -63.67
C GLU A 273 -56.49 -100.18 -63.12
N TRP A 274 -57.11 -99.48 -62.18
CA TRP A 274 -58.44 -99.84 -61.67
C TRP A 274 -59.52 -99.83 -62.76
N VAL A 275 -59.52 -98.84 -63.65
CA VAL A 275 -60.44 -98.78 -64.80
C VAL A 275 -60.21 -99.94 -65.77
N LYS A 276 -58.94 -100.32 -66.03
CA LYS A 276 -58.63 -101.50 -66.85
C LYS A 276 -59.16 -102.78 -66.21
N LEU A 277 -58.92 -102.98 -64.91
CA LEU A 277 -59.43 -104.13 -64.16
C LEU A 277 -60.95 -104.21 -64.18
N ASP A 278 -61.65 -103.08 -64.03
CA ASP A 278 -63.12 -103.04 -64.06
C ASP A 278 -63.68 -103.35 -65.47
N ASN A 279 -63.03 -102.85 -66.52
CA ASN A 279 -63.34 -103.21 -67.91
C ASN A 279 -63.07 -104.69 -68.21
N GLU A 280 -61.99 -105.26 -67.68
CA GLU A 280 -61.64 -106.66 -67.84
C GLU A 280 -62.61 -107.58 -67.08
N LYS A 281 -63.00 -107.19 -65.87
CA LYS A 281 -64.09 -107.82 -65.10
C LYS A 281 -65.42 -107.76 -65.86
N SER A 282 -65.72 -106.62 -66.48
CA SER A 282 -66.92 -106.44 -67.31
C SER A 282 -66.88 -107.31 -68.57
N ARG A 283 -65.73 -107.42 -69.26
CA ARG A 283 -65.53 -108.38 -70.36
C ARG A 283 -65.70 -109.82 -69.91
N HIS A 284 -65.18 -110.17 -68.74
CA HIS A 284 -65.32 -111.51 -68.20
C HIS A 284 -66.78 -111.83 -67.87
N ALA A 285 -67.53 -110.87 -67.31
CA ALA A 285 -68.97 -110.98 -67.07
C ALA A 285 -69.78 -111.07 -68.38
N PHE A 286 -69.41 -110.32 -69.41
CA PHE A 286 -70.02 -110.41 -70.75
C PHE A 286 -69.77 -111.77 -71.40
N ASN A 287 -68.53 -112.27 -71.35
CA ASN A 287 -68.18 -113.59 -71.87
C ASN A 287 -68.90 -114.72 -71.12
N MET A 288 -69.04 -114.61 -69.79
CA MET A 288 -69.84 -115.55 -69.00
C MET A 288 -71.32 -115.55 -69.44
N ARG A 289 -71.90 -114.38 -69.67
CA ARG A 289 -73.30 -114.23 -70.12
C ARG A 289 -73.50 -114.74 -71.56
N ALA A 290 -72.51 -114.59 -72.44
CA ALA A 290 -72.50 -115.14 -73.79
C ALA A 290 -72.30 -116.67 -73.81
N VAL A 291 -71.60 -117.23 -72.83
CA VAL A 291 -71.48 -118.68 -72.63
C VAL A 291 -72.80 -119.25 -72.10
N GLU A 292 -73.47 -118.58 -71.15
CA GLU A 292 -74.79 -118.99 -70.65
C GLU A 292 -75.86 -119.02 -71.76
N GLN A 293 -75.83 -118.09 -72.72
CA GLN A 293 -76.75 -118.09 -73.86
C GLN A 293 -76.54 -119.24 -74.86
N ARG A 294 -75.38 -119.92 -74.86
CA ARG A 294 -75.13 -121.10 -75.72
C ARG A 294 -75.66 -122.41 -75.15
N TYR A 295 -76.17 -122.41 -73.92
CA TYR A 295 -76.72 -123.60 -73.25
C TYR A 295 -78.26 -123.58 -73.15
N THR A 296 -78.93 -122.64 -73.82
CA THR A 296 -80.40 -122.47 -73.77
C THR A 296 -81.12 -122.62 -75.11
N ASP A 297 -80.48 -123.19 -76.13
CA ASP A 297 -81.14 -123.68 -77.36
C ASP A 297 -81.48 -125.18 -77.24
#